data_AF-A0A2K1YR72-F1
#
_entry.id   AF-A0A2K1YR72-F1
#
_cell.length_a   1.000
_cell.length_b   1.000
_cell.length_c   1.000
_cell.angle_alpha   90.00
_cell.angle_beta   90.00
_cell.angle_gamma   90.00
#
_symmetry.space_group_name_H-M   'P 1'
#
loop_
_entity.id
_entity.type
_entity.pdbx_description
1 polymer ?
#
loop_
_entity_poly.entity_id
_entity_poly.type
_entity_poly.pdbx_seq_one_letter_code
_entity_poly.pdbx_strand_id
1 'polypeptide(L)'
;MVKGRGFVYTGWVHKQLILRHPSVGCFVTHCGSGSLLEGMVNKRQLVLFPNVGDKIIKARIMGGDLKVEVEVARGEEDGLLRD
;
A
#
# COMPACT_ATOMS: atom_id res chain seq x y z
N MET A 1 -14.84 -10.37 -2.75
CA MET A 1 -14.99 -9.90 -1.35
C MET A 1 -15.32 -11.10 -0.47
N VAL A 2 -14.50 -11.37 0.55
CA VAL A 2 -14.67 -12.57 1.39
C VAL A 2 -15.69 -12.26 2.49
N LYS A 3 -16.86 -12.92 2.45
CA LYS A 3 -17.97 -12.71 3.42
C LYS A 3 -17.44 -12.72 4.87
N GLY A 4 -17.65 -11.61 5.58
CA GLY A 4 -17.34 -11.48 7.02
C GLY A 4 -15.89 -11.18 7.40
N ARG A 5 -14.97 -10.99 6.45
CA ARG A 5 -13.53 -10.78 6.74
C ARG A 5 -12.99 -9.38 6.39
N GLY A 6 -13.86 -8.46 5.96
CA GLY A 6 -13.43 -7.11 5.60
C GLY A 6 -14.56 -6.10 5.56
N PHE A 7 -14.20 -4.84 5.74
CA PHE A 7 -15.09 -3.68 5.62
C PHE A 7 -14.65 -2.85 4.41
N VAL A 8 -15.63 -2.37 3.64
CA VAL A 8 -15.39 -1.47 2.51
C VAL A 8 -15.97 -0.11 2.87
N TYR A 9 -15.16 0.94 2.72
CA TYR A 9 -15.58 2.31 2.93
C TYR A 9 -15.04 3.17 1.78
N THR A 10 -15.93 3.93 1.15
CA THR A 10 -15.64 4.68 -0.09
C THR A 10 -15.41 6.17 0.14
N GLY A 11 -15.60 6.65 1.36
CA GLY A 11 -15.36 8.04 1.74
C GLY A 11 -13.93 8.28 2.26
N TRP A 12 -13.73 9.45 2.84
CA TRP A 12 -12.48 9.78 3.51
C TRP A 12 -12.41 9.19 4.93
N VAL A 13 -11.24 8.68 5.30
CA VAL A 13 -10.95 8.15 6.64
C VAL A 13 -9.75 8.85 7.25
N HIS A 14 -9.74 8.94 8.58
CA HIS A 14 -8.54 9.33 9.33
C HIS A 14 -7.49 8.21 9.30
N LYS A 15 -6.76 8.11 8.18
CA LYS A 15 -5.76 7.04 7.92
C LYS A 15 -4.76 6.89 9.07
N GLN A 16 -4.26 7.99 9.62
CA GLN A 16 -3.32 7.96 10.75
C GLN A 16 -3.90 7.24 11.97
N LEU A 17 -5.19 7.42 12.28
CA LEU A 17 -5.81 6.74 13.43
C LEU A 17 -5.89 5.23 13.20
N ILE A 18 -6.27 4.83 11.98
CA ILE A 18 -6.33 3.42 11.57
C ILE A 18 -4.93 2.79 11.64
N LEU A 19 -3.93 3.44 11.05
CA LEU A 19 -2.56 2.95 11.01
C LEU A 19 -1.88 2.89 12.40
N ARG A 20 -2.36 3.65 13.39
CA ARG A 20 -1.86 3.53 14.77
C ARG A 20 -2.42 2.32 15.51
N HIS A 21 -3.54 1.75 15.05
CA HIS A 21 -4.20 0.67 15.75
C HIS A 21 -3.34 -0.62 15.73
N PRO A 22 -3.14 -1.32 16.86
CA PRO A 22 -2.27 -2.49 16.94
C PRO A 22 -2.74 -3.65 16.06
N SER A 23 -4.05 -3.77 15.80
CA SER A 23 -4.60 -4.80 14.90
C SER A 23 -4.27 -4.60 13.42
N VAL A 24 -3.66 -3.48 13.03
CA VAL A 24 -3.25 -3.24 11.63
C VAL A 24 -1.83 -3.73 11.42
N GLY A 25 -1.69 -4.87 10.74
CA GLY A 25 -0.37 -5.46 10.43
C GLY A 25 0.31 -4.86 9.19
N CYS A 26 -0.47 -4.46 8.19
CA CYS A 26 0.03 -4.06 6.87
C CYS A 26 -0.78 -2.90 6.28
N PHE A 27 -0.13 -2.08 5.45
CA PHE A 27 -0.74 -0.99 4.70
C PHE A 27 -0.40 -1.08 3.20
N VAL A 28 -1.43 -1.33 2.39
CA VAL A 28 -1.32 -1.34 0.93
C VAL A 28 -1.59 0.06 0.39
N THR A 29 -0.69 0.61 -0.42
CA THR A 29 -0.81 1.99 -0.92
C THR A 29 -0.33 2.14 -2.36
N HIS A 30 -0.93 3.07 -3.10
CA HIS A 30 -0.51 3.40 -4.46
C HIS A 30 0.77 4.24 -4.54
N CYS A 31 1.52 4.36 -3.45
CA CYS A 31 2.80 5.08 -3.35
C CYS A 31 2.75 6.61 -3.39
N GLY A 32 1.58 7.25 -3.22
CA GLY A 32 1.55 8.71 -3.02
C GLY A 32 2.38 9.13 -1.79
N SER A 33 3.20 10.19 -1.92
CA SER A 33 4.19 10.61 -0.91
C SER A 33 3.65 10.73 0.52
N GLY A 34 2.43 11.27 0.68
CA GLY A 34 1.80 11.38 2.00
C GLY A 34 1.44 10.03 2.61
N SER A 35 0.96 9.09 1.81
CA SER A 35 0.59 7.75 2.31
C SER A 35 1.83 6.94 2.69
N LEU A 36 2.95 7.12 1.98
CA LEU A 36 4.22 6.49 2.35
C LEU A 36 4.74 7.00 3.69
N LEU A 37 4.71 8.33 3.90
CA LEU A 37 5.13 8.93 5.16
C LEU A 37 4.27 8.43 6.32
N GLU A 38 2.94 8.39 6.14
CA GLU A 38 2.02 7.86 7.15
C GLU A 38 2.33 6.39 7.49
N GLY A 39 2.61 5.56 6.49
CA GLY A 39 2.98 4.17 6.68
C GLY A 39 4.29 3.98 7.45
N MET A 40 5.32 4.73 7.09
CA MET A 40 6.64 4.67 7.72
C MET A 40 6.61 5.17 9.17
N VAL A 41 5.95 6.30 9.45
CA VAL A 41 5.83 6.85 10.82
C VAL A 41 5.12 5.87 11.74
N ASN A 42 4.13 5.14 11.22
CA ASN A 42 3.39 4.14 11.99
C ASN A 42 4.06 2.76 12.03
N LYS A 43 5.28 2.61 11.48
CA LYS A 43 6.07 1.37 11.46
C LYS A 43 5.28 0.17 10.92
N ARG A 44 4.43 0.39 9.91
CA ARG A 44 3.65 -0.68 9.28
C ARG A 44 4.42 -1.28 8.12
N GLN A 45 4.21 -2.58 7.92
CA GLN A 45 4.66 -3.22 6.68
C GLN A 45 3.93 -2.56 5.51
N LEU A 46 4.69 -2.04 4.55
CA LEU A 46 4.12 -1.40 3.37
C LEU A 46 4.11 -2.38 2.21
N VAL A 47 2.96 -2.45 1.54
CA VAL A 47 2.83 -3.13 0.25
C VAL A 47 2.58 -2.06 -0.78
N LEU A 48 3.50 -1.94 -1.72
CA LEU A 48 3.62 -0.80 -2.61
C LEU A 48 3.05 -1.16 -3.97
N PHE A 49 2.06 -0.38 -4.42
CA PHE A 49 1.44 -0.52 -5.73
C PHE A 49 1.62 0.77 -6.55
N PRO A 50 2.84 1.11 -6.97
CA PRO A 50 3.15 2.41 -7.56
C PRO A 50 2.33 2.66 -8.84
N ASN A 51 1.87 3.90 -9.02
CA ASN A 51 1.30 4.35 -10.28
C ASN A 51 2.38 5.04 -11.14
N VAL A 52 2.07 5.35 -12.40
CA VAL A 52 3.00 5.96 -13.37
C VAL A 52 3.61 7.29 -12.85
N GLY A 53 2.93 7.99 -11.95
CA GLY A 53 3.41 9.23 -11.32
C GLY A 53 4.49 9.04 -10.26
N ASP A 54 4.64 7.85 -9.69
CA ASP A 54 5.50 7.59 -8.52
C ASP A 54 6.91 7.14 -8.91
N LYS A 55 7.50 7.81 -9.91
CA LYS A 55 8.79 7.44 -10.52
C LYS A 55 9.93 7.31 -9.51
N ILE A 56 9.97 8.17 -8.49
CA ILE A 56 11.01 8.17 -7.44
C ILE A 56 10.90 6.91 -6.58
N ILE A 57 9.68 6.51 -6.22
CA ILE A 57 9.44 5.33 -5.40
C ILE A 57 9.74 4.08 -6.21
N LYS A 58 9.28 4.03 -7.46
CA LYS A 58 9.63 2.96 -8.39
C LYS A 58 11.16 2.83 -8.54
N ALA A 59 11.88 3.94 -8.72
CA ALA A 59 13.34 3.92 -8.85
C ALA A 59 14.06 3.42 -7.58
N ARG A 60 13.60 3.82 -6.39
CA ARG A 60 14.18 3.37 -5.10
C ARG A 60 13.88 1.91 -4.78
N ILE A 61 12.70 1.43 -5.18
CA ILE A 61 12.34 0.02 -5.10
C ILE A 61 13.24 -0.78 -6.04
N MET A 62 13.27 -0.43 -7.34
CA MET A 62 14.12 -1.09 -8.35
C MET A 62 15.62 -1.00 -8.04
N GLY A 63 16.07 0.06 -7.37
CA GLY A 63 17.44 0.26 -6.93
C GLY A 63 17.82 -0.54 -5.68
N GLY A 64 16.86 -1.22 -5.02
CA GLY A 64 17.09 -2.00 -3.80
C GLY A 64 17.25 -1.16 -2.53
N ASP A 65 17.08 0.17 -2.61
CA ASP A 65 17.18 1.09 -1.48
C ASP A 65 16.01 0.90 -0.49
N LEU A 66 14.82 0.58 -1.02
CA LEU A 66 13.63 0.30 -0.24
C LEU A 66 13.40 -1.21 -0.19
N LYS A 67 13.86 -1.88 0.88
CA LYS A 67 13.57 -3.30 1.18
C LYS A 67 12.14 -3.53 1.68
N VAL A 68 11.16 -2.98 0.98
CA VAL A 68 9.72 -3.01 1.34
C VAL A 68 8.89 -3.73 0.28
N GLU A 69 9.57 -4.46 -0.60
CA GLU A 69 9.02 -4.93 -1.86
C GLU A 69 8.35 -6.31 -1.69
N VAL A 70 7.04 -6.27 -1.41
CA VAL A 70 6.15 -7.27 -1.99
C VAL A 70 5.59 -6.61 -3.25
N GLU A 71 6.31 -6.78 -4.37
CA GLU A 71 5.80 -6.37 -5.67
C GLU A 71 4.61 -7.26 -6.02
N VAL A 72 3.45 -6.64 -6.21
CA VAL A 72 2.28 -7.38 -6.65
C VAL A 72 2.22 -7.32 -8.17
N ALA A 73 2.39 -8.47 -8.82
CA ALA A 73 2.30 -8.58 -10.27
C ALA A 73 0.95 -8.04 -10.75
N ARG A 74 0.98 -7.07 -11.68
CA ARG A 74 -0.23 -6.56 -12.33
C ARG A 74 -0.70 -7.59 -13.36
N GLY A 75 -1.94 -8.05 -13.26
CA GLY A 75 -2.61 -8.79 -14.33
C GLY A 75 -2.85 -7.88 -15.54
N GLU A 76 -2.65 -8.42 -16.75
CA GLU A 76 -2.62 -7.65 -18.00
C GLU A 76 -3.98 -7.08 -18.42
N GLU A 77 -5.10 -7.54 -17.86
CA GLU A 77 -6.43 -7.16 -18.39
C GLU A 77 -7.19 -6.15 -17.53
N ASP A 78 -7.02 -6.10 -16.19
CA ASP A 78 -7.87 -5.22 -15.36
C ASP A 78 -7.21 -4.66 -14.09
N GLY A 79 -5.90 -4.89 -13.90
CA GLY A 79 -5.19 -4.43 -12.70
C GLY A 79 -5.62 -5.12 -11.40
N LEU A 80 -6.41 -6.20 -11.49
CA LEU A 80 -6.75 -7.07 -10.37
C LEU A 80 -5.64 -8.08 -10.09
N LEU A 81 -5.38 -8.30 -8.81
CA LEU A 81 -4.43 -9.30 -8.33
C LEU A 81 -4.98 -10.69 -8.66
N ARG A 82 -4.21 -11.54 -9.35
CA ARG A 82 -4.59 -12.94 -9.58
C ARG A 82 -4.46 -13.72 -8.27
N ASP A 83 -5.42 -14.61 -8.04
CA ASP A 83 -5.52 -15.52 -6.88
C ASP A 83 -4.35 -16.51 -6.80
#